data_AF-A0A0M8ZMI3-F1
#
_entry.id   AF-A0A0M8ZMI3-F1
#
_cell.length_a   1.000
_cell.length_b   1.000
_cell.length_c   1.000
_cell.angle_alpha   90.00
_cell.angle_beta   90.00
_cell.angle_gamma   90.00
#
_symmetry.space_group_name_H-M   'P 1'
#
loop_
_entity.id
_entity.type
_entity.pdbx_description
1 polymer ?
#
loop_
_entity_poly.entity_id
_entity_poly.type
_entity_poly.pdbx_seq_one_letter_code
_entity_poly.pdbx_strand_id
1 'polypeptide(L)'
;FSLLILCGFPFLVGFYSKDLIIEIFYIKKIKIICLIILIIRTILTISYSIRIIKNLLNKNLIYNLIYKNEDKLINYCIIFILILILFLRKFIFNLKFLFYNINLIKIYKYFFIKIFILGYILNYIFEIINYLKLNFLFRNFIFIINIYKYITYNFFKLLNKYEIIFEKNFYEIIFSNIIILFSIKKEINKISFFILILLYIYILFIFILF
;
A
#
# COMPACT_ATOMS: atom_id res chain seq x y z
N PHE A 1 6.19 -4.35 -23.83
CA PHE A 1 7.42 -3.61 -23.47
C PHE A 1 7.45 -3.12 -22.03
N SER A 2 6.42 -2.43 -21.53
CA SER A 2 6.36 -1.93 -20.15
C SER A 2 6.66 -3.00 -19.09
N LEU A 3 6.09 -4.20 -19.24
CA LEU A 3 6.34 -5.33 -18.33
C LEU A 3 7.81 -5.74 -18.31
N LEU A 4 8.48 -5.82 -19.48
CA LEU A 4 9.91 -6.16 -19.57
C LEU A 4 10.81 -5.08 -18.94
N ILE A 5 10.43 -3.81 -19.09
CA ILE A 5 11.10 -2.69 -18.40
C ILE A 5 10.92 -2.84 -16.89
N LEU A 6 9.73 -3.22 -16.42
CA LEU A 6 9.47 -3.46 -15.01
C LEU A 6 10.28 -4.65 -14.47
N CYS A 7 10.45 -5.75 -15.20
CA CYS A 7 11.30 -6.88 -14.77
C CYS A 7 12.76 -6.46 -14.60
N GLY A 8 13.21 -5.47 -15.39
CA GLY A 8 14.61 -5.14 -15.54
C GLY A 8 15.30 -6.07 -16.54
N PHE A 9 14.68 -6.36 -17.68
CA PHE A 9 15.34 -7.13 -18.75
C PHE A 9 16.67 -6.46 -19.14
N PRO A 10 17.76 -7.21 -19.40
CA PRO A 10 19.08 -6.64 -19.69
C PRO A 10 19.01 -5.62 -20.82
N PHE A 11 19.82 -4.56 -20.70
CA PHE A 11 19.88 -3.40 -21.61
C PHE A 11 18.65 -2.49 -21.61
N LEU A 12 17.54 -2.87 -20.97
CA LEU A 12 16.42 -1.96 -20.80
C LEU A 12 16.63 -1.05 -19.58
N VAL A 13 15.91 0.06 -19.66
CA VAL A 13 15.76 1.11 -18.66
C VAL A 13 15.64 0.64 -17.21
N GLY A 14 14.91 -0.44 -16.95
CA GLY A 14 14.74 -0.98 -15.61
C GLY A 14 15.95 -1.72 -15.05
N PHE A 15 16.76 -2.33 -15.93
CA PHE A 15 17.98 -3.05 -15.55
C PHE A 15 18.98 -2.10 -14.89
N TYR A 16 19.32 -1.00 -15.57
CA TYR A 16 20.30 -0.03 -15.08
C TYR A 16 19.98 0.52 -13.68
N SER A 17 18.72 0.82 -13.40
CA SER A 17 18.32 1.32 -12.08
C SER A 17 18.33 0.22 -11.01
N LYS A 18 17.84 -0.97 -11.33
CA LYS A 18 17.70 -2.05 -10.34
C LYS A 18 19.05 -2.68 -9.99
N ASP A 19 19.90 -2.85 -10.98
CA ASP A 19 21.26 -3.39 -10.82
C ASP A 19 22.08 -2.47 -9.91
N LEU A 20 22.11 -1.16 -10.21
CA LEU A 20 22.77 -0.17 -9.36
C LEU A 20 22.22 -0.12 -7.93
N ILE A 21 20.90 -0.24 -7.73
CA ILE A 21 20.33 -0.26 -6.38
C ILE A 21 20.90 -1.44 -5.59
N ILE A 22 20.96 -2.63 -6.20
CA ILE A 22 21.51 -3.81 -5.52
C ILE A 22 23.00 -3.64 -5.24
N GLU A 23 23.77 -3.13 -6.20
CA GLU A 23 25.19 -2.83 -6.03
C GLU A 23 25.44 -1.84 -4.88
N ILE A 24 24.68 -0.75 -4.82
CA ILE A 24 24.79 0.25 -3.75
C ILE A 24 24.42 -0.36 -2.38
N PHE A 25 23.42 -1.24 -2.32
CA PHE A 25 23.05 -1.93 -1.09
C PHE A 25 24.17 -2.84 -0.57
N TYR A 26 24.90 -3.50 -1.48
CA TYR A 26 26.09 -4.29 -1.13
C TYR A 26 27.23 -3.41 -0.63
N ILE A 27 27.55 -2.31 -1.32
CA ILE A 27 28.64 -1.40 -0.93
C ILE A 27 28.38 -0.79 0.44
N LYS A 28 27.14 -0.34 0.68
CA LYS A 28 26.75 0.30 1.94
C LYS A 28 26.62 -0.68 3.11
N LYS A 29 26.80 -1.99 2.89
CA LYS A 29 26.66 -3.05 3.91
C LYS A 29 25.38 -2.89 4.74
N ILE A 30 24.26 -2.62 4.08
CA ILE A 30 22.95 -2.52 4.75
C ILE A 30 22.64 -3.86 5.43
N LYS A 31 21.83 -3.84 6.50
CA LYS A 31 21.37 -5.03 7.24
C LYS A 31 20.98 -6.16 6.26
N ILE A 32 21.54 -7.35 6.51
CA ILE A 32 21.36 -8.55 5.67
C ILE A 32 19.88 -8.86 5.42
N ILE A 33 19.02 -8.66 6.43
CA ILE A 33 17.57 -8.85 6.33
C ILE A 33 16.96 -7.99 5.22
N CYS A 34 17.32 -6.71 5.14
CA CYS A 34 16.81 -5.81 4.11
C CYS A 34 17.28 -6.24 2.71
N LEU A 35 18.51 -6.74 2.61
CA LEU A 35 19.07 -7.23 1.36
C LEU A 35 18.33 -8.49 0.87
N ILE A 36 18.04 -9.43 1.79
CA ILE A 36 17.25 -10.64 1.48
C ILE A 36 15.84 -10.25 1.00
N ILE A 37 15.17 -9.33 1.70
CA ILE A 37 13.83 -8.86 1.32
C ILE A 37 13.87 -8.21 -0.08
N LEU A 38 14.91 -7.44 -0.38
CA LEU A 38 15.10 -6.82 -1.69
C LEU A 38 15.24 -7.89 -2.79
N ILE A 39 16.06 -8.92 -2.56
CA ILE A 39 16.23 -10.04 -3.50
C ILE A 39 14.92 -10.79 -3.71
N ILE A 40 14.20 -11.14 -2.64
CA ILE A 40 12.91 -11.85 -2.74
C ILE A 40 11.91 -10.99 -3.52
N ARG A 41 11.86 -9.69 -3.23
CA ARG A 41 11.01 -8.75 -3.96
C ARG A 41 11.35 -8.72 -5.44
N THR A 42 12.63 -8.66 -5.83
CA THR A 42 12.99 -8.61 -7.26
C THR A 42 12.63 -9.91 -7.97
N ILE A 43 12.91 -11.07 -7.36
CA ILE A 43 12.52 -12.39 -7.87
C ILE A 43 11.01 -12.46 -8.12
N LEU A 44 10.19 -12.05 -7.14
CA LEU A 44 8.73 -12.06 -7.25
C LEU A 44 8.22 -11.09 -8.32
N THR A 45 8.87 -9.92 -8.50
CA THR A 45 8.48 -9.00 -9.57
C THR A 45 8.71 -9.60 -10.95
N ILE A 46 9.83 -10.33 -11.13
CA ILE A 46 10.17 -10.99 -12.38
C ILE A 46 9.16 -12.12 -12.67
N SER A 47 8.86 -12.97 -11.68
CA SER A 47 7.90 -14.06 -11.87
C SER A 47 6.49 -13.54 -12.23
N TYR A 48 6.01 -12.51 -11.52
CA TYR A 48 4.70 -11.89 -11.78
C TYR A 48 4.59 -11.33 -13.21
N SER A 49 5.58 -10.59 -13.66
CA SER A 49 5.58 -10.00 -15.00
C SER A 49 5.59 -11.06 -16.10
N ILE A 50 6.33 -12.16 -15.91
CA ILE A 50 6.42 -13.26 -16.89
C ILE A 50 5.08 -13.98 -16.95
N ARG A 51 4.43 -14.23 -15.81
CA ARG A 51 3.06 -14.77 -15.75
C ARG A 51 2.07 -13.93 -16.55
N ILE A 52 2.09 -12.61 -16.38
CA ILE A 52 1.19 -11.73 -17.14
C ILE A 52 1.49 -11.78 -18.63
N ILE A 53 2.77 -11.68 -19.03
CA ILE A 53 3.17 -11.75 -20.43
C ILE A 53 2.66 -13.07 -21.05
N LYS A 54 2.87 -14.20 -20.35
CA LYS A 54 2.40 -15.51 -20.82
C LYS A 54 0.89 -15.56 -20.98
N ASN A 55 0.14 -15.05 -19.99
CA ASN A 55 -1.32 -15.05 -20.04
C ASN A 55 -1.86 -14.15 -21.16
N LEU A 56 -1.26 -12.98 -21.39
CA LEU A 56 -1.65 -12.07 -22.49
C LEU A 56 -1.33 -12.65 -23.87
N LEU A 57 -0.23 -13.40 -24.00
CA LEU A 57 0.16 -14.04 -25.26
C LEU A 57 -0.58 -15.35 -25.52
N ASN A 58 -1.20 -15.95 -24.50
CA ASN A 58 -1.90 -17.21 -24.65
C ASN A 58 -3.22 -17.02 -25.42
N LYS A 59 -3.22 -17.46 -26.69
CA LYS A 59 -4.34 -17.31 -27.63
C LYS A 59 -5.66 -17.85 -27.10
N ASN A 60 -5.63 -18.88 -26.26
CA ASN A 60 -6.85 -19.53 -25.74
C ASN A 60 -7.59 -18.68 -24.68
N LEU A 61 -6.91 -17.73 -24.03
CA LEU A 61 -7.52 -16.82 -23.03
C LEU A 61 -8.07 -15.53 -23.66
N ILE A 62 -7.79 -15.33 -24.94
CA ILE A 62 -8.23 -14.15 -25.67
C ILE A 62 -9.66 -14.40 -26.17
N TYR A 63 -10.59 -14.51 -25.22
CA TYR A 63 -12.01 -14.59 -25.54
C TYR A 63 -12.50 -13.23 -26.04
N ASN A 64 -13.05 -13.23 -27.25
CA ASN A 64 -13.66 -12.10 -27.96
C ASN A 64 -12.75 -10.88 -28.25
N LEU A 65 -11.88 -11.02 -29.24
CA LEU A 65 -11.29 -9.87 -29.96
C LEU A 65 -12.22 -9.31 -31.06
N ILE A 66 -13.53 -9.35 -30.83
CA ILE A 66 -14.51 -9.02 -31.86
C ILE A 66 -14.46 -7.53 -32.24
N TYR A 67 -13.84 -6.69 -31.40
CA TYR A 67 -13.55 -5.28 -31.69
C TYR A 67 -12.08 -4.94 -31.42
N LYS A 68 -11.19 -5.30 -32.35
CA LYS A 68 -9.79 -4.86 -32.39
C LYS A 68 -9.61 -3.65 -33.30
N ASN A 69 -10.41 -2.60 -33.10
CA ASN A 69 -10.09 -1.30 -33.69
C ASN A 69 -9.35 -0.48 -32.63
N GLU A 70 -8.02 -0.50 -32.72
CA GLU A 70 -7.18 0.41 -31.94
C GLU A 70 -7.13 1.77 -32.62
N ASP A 71 -7.38 2.85 -31.87
CA ASP A 71 -7.26 4.20 -32.39
C ASP A 71 -5.80 4.52 -32.74
N LYS A 72 -5.59 5.06 -33.94
CA LYS A 72 -4.25 5.45 -34.43
C LYS A 72 -3.54 6.41 -33.48
N LEU A 73 -4.28 7.33 -32.85
CA LEU A 73 -3.75 8.29 -31.86
C LEU A 73 -3.13 7.58 -30.66
N ILE A 74 -3.79 6.55 -30.13
CA ILE A 74 -3.28 5.78 -28.99
C ILE A 74 -1.99 5.07 -29.39
N ASN A 75 -1.94 4.51 -30.60
CA ASN A 75 -0.75 3.85 -31.11
C ASN A 75 0.43 4.81 -31.29
N TYR A 76 0.21 6.03 -31.80
CA TYR A 76 1.27 7.04 -31.85
C TYR A 76 1.78 7.45 -30.46
N CYS A 77 0.89 7.65 -29.49
CA CYS A 77 1.27 7.95 -28.12
C CYS A 77 2.12 6.83 -27.50
N ILE A 78 1.72 5.56 -27.67
CA ILE A 78 2.45 4.41 -27.15
C ILE A 78 3.83 4.29 -27.82
N ILE A 79 3.91 4.46 -29.14
CA ILE A 79 5.18 4.41 -29.88
C ILE A 79 6.12 5.54 -29.42
N PHE A 80 5.60 6.75 -29.26
CA PHE A 80 6.38 7.89 -28.76
C PHE A 80 6.96 7.62 -27.38
N ILE A 81 6.14 7.09 -26.45
CA ILE A 81 6.60 6.71 -25.11
C ILE A 81 7.69 5.63 -25.18
N LEU A 82 7.55 4.64 -26.06
CA LEU A 82 8.57 3.58 -26.22
C LEU A 82 9.92 4.14 -26.68
N ILE A 83 9.90 5.05 -27.65
CA ILE A 83 11.12 5.69 -28.18
C ILE A 83 11.79 6.51 -27.07
N LEU A 84 11.01 7.33 -26.34
CA LEU A 84 11.51 8.12 -25.22
C LEU A 84 12.21 7.26 -24.18
N ILE A 85 11.59 6.13 -23.80
CA ILE A 85 12.15 5.21 -22.81
C ILE A 85 13.52 4.70 -23.25
N LEU A 86 13.65 4.22 -24.50
CA LEU A 86 14.90 3.64 -25.00
C LEU A 86 16.05 4.66 -25.04
N PHE A 87 15.81 5.87 -25.55
CA PHE A 87 16.87 6.88 -25.75
C PHE A 87 17.18 7.70 -24.50
N LEU A 88 16.17 8.26 -23.82
CA LEU A 88 16.39 9.22 -22.73
C LEU A 88 17.08 8.57 -21.54
N ARG A 89 16.81 7.30 -21.25
CA ARG A 89 17.34 6.68 -20.04
C ARG A 89 18.84 6.46 -20.11
N LYS A 90 19.38 5.99 -21.24
CA LYS A 90 20.84 5.81 -21.38
C LYS A 90 21.56 7.16 -21.27
N PHE A 91 20.96 8.19 -21.86
CA PHE A 91 21.45 9.57 -21.74
C PHE A 91 21.45 10.05 -20.28
N ILE A 92 20.32 9.95 -19.57
CA ILE A 92 20.20 10.35 -18.15
C ILE A 92 21.11 9.51 -17.25
N PHE A 93 21.21 8.20 -17.50
CA PHE A 93 22.07 7.31 -16.74
C PHE A 93 23.53 7.72 -16.88
N ASN A 94 24.00 7.94 -18.11
CA ASN A 94 25.35 8.40 -18.35
C ASN A 94 25.59 9.74 -17.65
N LEU A 95 24.66 10.71 -17.72
CA LEU A 95 24.80 12.00 -17.04
C LEU A 95 24.92 11.88 -15.52
N LYS A 96 24.06 11.08 -14.88
CA LYS A 96 24.00 11.02 -13.41
C LYS A 96 25.03 10.08 -12.80
N PHE A 97 25.33 8.97 -13.45
CA PHE A 97 26.19 7.92 -12.90
C PHE A 97 27.65 7.99 -13.37
N LEU A 98 28.04 9.04 -14.09
CA LEU A 98 29.44 9.35 -14.43
C LEU A 98 30.39 9.28 -13.22
N PHE A 99 29.91 9.63 -12.01
CA PHE A 99 30.72 9.67 -10.80
C PHE A 99 30.69 8.37 -9.97
N TYR A 100 29.78 7.43 -10.26
CA TYR A 100 29.67 6.18 -9.52
C TYR A 100 30.57 5.11 -10.15
N ASN A 101 31.88 5.20 -9.90
CA ASN A 101 32.80 4.10 -10.17
C ASN A 101 32.67 3.05 -9.07
N ILE A 102 31.68 2.17 -9.22
CA ILE A 102 31.47 1.04 -8.32
C ILE A 102 32.50 -0.04 -8.67
N ASN A 103 33.57 -0.13 -7.88
CA ASN A 103 34.52 -1.23 -7.97
C ASN A 103 34.03 -2.39 -7.08
N LEU A 104 33.14 -3.21 -7.63
CA LEU A 104 32.66 -4.44 -6.98
C LEU A 104 33.39 -5.68 -7.52
N ILE A 105 33.53 -6.69 -6.65
CA ILE A 105 33.97 -8.02 -7.05
C ILE A 105 33.04 -8.55 -8.15
N LYS A 106 33.62 -9.19 -9.18
CA LYS A 106 32.92 -9.67 -10.39
C LYS A 106 31.64 -10.48 -10.11
N ILE A 107 31.58 -11.18 -8.98
CA ILE A 107 30.41 -11.98 -8.55
C ILE A 107 29.17 -11.10 -8.32
N TYR A 108 29.34 -9.92 -7.72
CA TYR A 108 28.23 -9.00 -7.44
C TYR A 108 27.74 -8.30 -8.70
N LYS A 109 28.63 -8.08 -9.67
CA LYS A 109 28.31 -7.42 -10.95
C LYS A 109 27.35 -8.25 -11.83
N TYR A 110 27.40 -9.58 -11.71
CA TYR A 110 26.48 -10.49 -12.44
C TYR A 110 25.32 -10.97 -11.58
N PHE A 111 25.18 -10.46 -10.36
CA PHE A 111 24.20 -10.96 -9.41
C PHE A 111 22.75 -10.73 -9.88
N PHE A 112 22.47 -9.58 -10.49
CA PHE A 112 21.13 -9.30 -11.01
C PHE A 112 20.70 -10.28 -12.10
N ILE A 113 21.60 -10.69 -13.00
CA ILE A 113 21.30 -11.67 -14.05
C ILE A 113 20.93 -13.03 -13.42
N LYS A 114 21.60 -13.43 -12.33
CA LYS A 114 21.25 -14.66 -11.60
C LYS A 114 19.86 -14.59 -10.98
N ILE A 115 19.50 -13.45 -10.38
CA ILE A 115 18.14 -13.19 -9.84
C ILE A 115 17.10 -13.30 -10.96
N PHE A 116 17.39 -12.76 -12.15
CA PHE A 116 16.49 -12.83 -13.29
C PHE A 116 16.17 -14.28 -13.69
N ILE A 117 17.21 -15.11 -13.80
CA ILE A 117 17.07 -16.55 -14.10
C ILE A 117 16.25 -17.24 -13.00
N LEU A 118 16.53 -16.95 -11.74
CA LEU A 118 15.81 -17.55 -10.61
C LEU A 118 14.32 -17.18 -10.61
N GLY A 119 13.97 -15.93 -10.94
CA GLY A 119 12.59 -15.46 -11.07
C GLY A 119 11.83 -16.17 -12.19
N TYR A 120 12.49 -16.45 -13.31
CA TYR A 120 11.90 -17.24 -14.40
C TYR A 120 11.61 -18.69 -13.96
N ILE A 121 12.57 -19.34 -13.30
CA ILE A 121 12.41 -20.70 -12.77
C ILE A 121 11.24 -20.75 -11.76
N LEU A 122 11.14 -19.75 -10.88
CA LEU A 122 10.03 -19.66 -9.92
C LEU A 122 8.67 -19.53 -10.59
N ASN A 123 8.56 -18.77 -11.68
CA ASN A 123 7.31 -18.71 -12.43
C ASN A 123 6.94 -20.10 -12.99
N TYR A 124 7.90 -20.81 -13.56
CA TYR A 124 7.66 -22.15 -14.09
C TYR A 124 7.19 -23.12 -13.00
N ILE A 125 7.78 -23.04 -11.80
CA ILE A 125 7.34 -23.82 -10.64
C ILE A 125 5.90 -23.46 -10.25
N PHE A 126 5.53 -22.18 -10.23
CA PHE A 126 4.16 -21.75 -9.90
C PHE A 126 3.12 -22.18 -10.93
N GLU A 127 3.51 -22.38 -12.19
CA GLU A 127 2.61 -22.92 -13.21
C GLU A 127 2.35 -24.41 -13.01
N ILE A 128 3.36 -25.16 -12.57
CA ILE A 128 3.24 -26.59 -12.27
C ILE A 128 2.44 -26.82 -10.99
N ILE A 129 2.70 -26.01 -9.95
CA ILE A 129 1.96 -26.07 -8.69
C ILE A 129 0.56 -25.51 -8.94
N ASN A 130 -0.36 -26.42 -9.23
CA ASN A 130 -1.74 -26.21 -9.63
C ASN A 130 -2.38 -24.92 -9.04
N TYR A 131 -3.01 -24.13 -9.92
CA TYR A 131 -3.60 -22.79 -9.66
C TYR A 131 -4.49 -22.73 -8.40
N LEU A 132 -5.13 -23.85 -8.07
CA LEU A 132 -6.11 -23.96 -7.00
C LEU A 132 -5.49 -23.81 -5.59
N LYS A 133 -4.28 -24.33 -5.33
CA LYS A 133 -3.67 -24.26 -3.98
C LYS A 133 -3.06 -22.89 -3.69
N LEU A 134 -2.46 -22.23 -4.69
CA LEU A 134 -1.87 -20.90 -4.52
C LEU A 134 -2.93 -19.80 -4.44
N ASN A 135 -4.05 -19.93 -5.16
CA ASN A 135 -5.16 -18.98 -5.06
C ASN A 135 -5.72 -18.88 -3.63
N PHE A 136 -5.68 -19.95 -2.84
CA PHE A 136 -6.09 -19.90 -1.45
C PHE A 136 -5.21 -18.95 -0.62
N LEU A 137 -3.89 -18.95 -0.84
CA LEU A 137 -2.95 -18.05 -0.16
C LEU A 137 -3.13 -16.59 -0.60
N PHE A 138 -3.33 -16.32 -1.90
CA PHE A 138 -3.49 -14.95 -2.41
C PHE A 138 -4.88 -14.36 -2.18
N ARG A 139 -5.92 -15.19 -1.99
CA ARG A 139 -7.24 -14.73 -1.50
C ARG A 139 -7.11 -14.04 -0.14
N ASN A 140 -6.06 -14.35 0.62
CA ASN A 140 -5.85 -13.75 1.93
C ASN A 140 -5.46 -12.27 1.89
N PHE A 141 -5.03 -11.72 0.74
CA PHE A 141 -4.84 -10.26 0.62
C PHE A 141 -6.17 -9.49 0.66
N ILE A 142 -7.28 -10.09 0.22
CA ILE A 142 -8.63 -9.52 0.42
C ILE A 142 -9.01 -9.50 1.90
N PHE A 143 -8.48 -10.40 2.74
CA PHE A 143 -8.70 -10.31 4.19
C PHE A 143 -8.08 -9.05 4.80
N ILE A 144 -6.99 -8.50 4.26
CA ILE A 144 -6.42 -7.23 4.77
C ILE A 144 -7.38 -6.06 4.54
N ILE A 145 -8.03 -6.01 3.39
CA ILE A 145 -9.08 -5.01 3.09
C ILE A 145 -10.24 -5.18 4.07
N ASN A 146 -10.61 -6.41 4.41
CA ASN A 146 -11.66 -6.69 5.39
C ASN A 146 -11.23 -6.38 6.83
N ILE A 147 -9.95 -6.54 7.19
CA ILE A 147 -9.40 -6.12 8.49
C ILE A 147 -9.49 -4.59 8.65
N TYR A 148 -9.18 -3.83 7.60
CA TYR A 148 -9.35 -2.37 7.64
C TYR A 148 -10.81 -1.97 7.88
N LYS A 149 -11.76 -2.64 7.21
CA LYS A 149 -13.20 -2.45 7.44
C LYS A 149 -13.62 -2.83 8.87
N TYR A 150 -13.05 -3.89 9.42
CA TYR A 150 -13.34 -4.32 10.79
C TYR A 150 -12.83 -3.31 11.83
N ILE A 151 -11.62 -2.80 11.66
CA ILE A 151 -11.03 -1.78 12.55
C ILE A 151 -11.88 -0.51 12.51
N THR A 152 -12.18 0.00 11.31
CA THR A 152 -12.99 1.22 11.15
C THR A 152 -14.40 1.04 11.71
N TYR A 153 -15.04 -0.10 11.47
CA TYR A 153 -16.37 -0.40 12.01
C TYR A 153 -16.41 -0.41 13.55
N ASN A 154 -15.40 -0.99 14.20
CA ASN A 154 -15.33 -0.99 15.66
C ASN A 154 -15.20 0.43 16.24
N PHE A 155 -14.43 1.31 15.59
CA PHE A 155 -14.36 2.73 15.99
C PHE A 155 -15.73 3.41 15.86
N PHE A 156 -16.44 3.24 14.74
CA PHE A 156 -17.78 3.81 14.57
C PHE A 156 -18.80 3.24 15.58
N LYS A 157 -18.70 1.96 15.93
CA LYS A 157 -19.57 1.35 16.94
C LYS A 157 -19.33 1.91 18.35
N LEU A 158 -18.10 2.29 18.69
CA LEU A 158 -17.78 2.95 19.95
C LEU A 158 -18.38 4.37 20.01
N LEU A 159 -18.26 5.13 18.92
CA LEU A 159 -18.87 6.47 18.80
C LEU A 159 -20.39 6.42 18.98
N ASN A 160 -21.09 5.50 18.30
CA ASN A 160 -22.55 5.40 18.43
C ASN A 160 -22.98 5.01 19.86
N LYS A 161 -22.19 4.19 20.57
CA LYS A 161 -22.48 3.87 21.97
C LYS A 161 -22.33 5.09 22.87
N TYR A 162 -21.32 5.93 22.63
CA TYR A 162 -21.12 7.17 23.36
C TYR A 162 -22.31 8.12 23.17
N GLU A 163 -22.75 8.37 21.93
CA GLU A 163 -23.90 9.23 21.64
C GLU A 163 -25.17 8.78 22.38
N ILE A 164 -25.48 7.48 22.37
CA ILE A 164 -26.69 6.96 23.01
C ILE A 164 -26.62 7.09 24.55
N ILE A 165 -25.48 6.72 25.14
CA ILE A 165 -25.36 6.65 26.61
C ILE A 165 -25.22 8.05 27.20
N PHE A 166 -24.36 8.89 26.63
CA PHE A 166 -24.07 10.22 27.19
C PHE A 166 -25.07 11.26 26.73
N GLU A 167 -25.17 11.51 25.42
CA GLU A 167 -25.97 12.64 24.90
C GLU A 167 -27.45 12.43 25.12
N LYS A 168 -27.98 11.24 24.81
CA LYS A 168 -29.41 10.98 24.94
C LYS A 168 -29.82 10.67 26.38
N ASN A 169 -29.19 9.68 27.01
CA ASN A 169 -29.69 9.24 28.32
C ASN A 169 -29.17 10.10 29.49
N PHE A 170 -27.87 10.35 29.58
CA PHE A 170 -27.30 10.99 30.77
C PHE A 170 -27.63 12.48 30.84
N TYR A 171 -27.48 13.22 29.74
CA TYR A 171 -27.78 14.65 29.71
C TYR A 171 -29.28 14.93 29.89
N GLU A 172 -30.19 14.15 29.31
CA GLU A 172 -31.64 14.35 29.53
C GLU A 172 -32.04 14.13 30.99
N ILE A 173 -31.52 13.09 31.65
CA ILE A 173 -31.83 12.82 33.07
C ILE A 173 -31.30 13.96 33.96
N ILE A 174 -30.09 14.47 33.69
CA ILE A 174 -29.53 15.58 34.46
C ILE A 174 -30.32 16.87 34.22
N PHE A 175 -30.61 17.20 32.96
CA PHE A 175 -31.30 18.45 32.61
C PHE A 175 -32.75 18.46 33.10
N SER A 176 -33.46 17.34 32.98
CA SER A 176 -34.81 17.19 33.52
C SER A 176 -34.84 17.35 35.04
N ASN A 177 -33.92 16.71 35.77
CA ASN A 177 -33.83 16.86 37.22
C ASN A 177 -33.49 18.30 37.64
N ILE A 178 -32.61 19.01 36.91
CA ILE A 178 -32.31 20.42 37.16
C ILE A 178 -33.55 21.30 36.96
N ILE A 179 -34.31 21.10 35.87
CA ILE A 179 -35.55 21.86 35.61
C ILE A 179 -36.58 21.60 36.71
N ILE A 180 -36.75 20.35 37.13
CA ILE A 180 -37.66 19.99 38.22
C ILE A 180 -37.23 20.70 39.51
N LEU A 181 -35.93 20.71 39.84
CA LEU A 181 -35.40 21.40 41.01
C LEU A 181 -35.65 22.92 40.98
N PHE A 182 -35.52 23.54 39.81
CA PHE A 182 -35.87 24.94 39.59
C PHE A 182 -37.38 25.19 39.77
N SER A 183 -38.23 24.31 39.25
CA SER A 183 -39.68 24.48 39.35
C SER A 183 -40.20 24.36 40.79
N ILE A 184 -39.55 23.55 41.62
CA ILE A 184 -39.94 23.31 43.01
C ILE A 184 -39.47 24.44 43.96
N LYS A 185 -38.50 25.27 43.55
CA LYS A 185 -37.91 26.30 44.42
C LYS A 185 -38.29 27.71 44.00
N LYS A 186 -39.45 28.18 44.49
CA LYS A 186 -39.77 29.61 44.51
C LYS A 186 -38.94 30.42 45.52
N GLU A 187 -38.25 29.77 46.45
CA GLU A 187 -37.32 30.42 47.38
C GLU A 187 -36.10 29.55 47.61
N ILE A 188 -35.04 29.74 46.82
CA ILE A 188 -33.71 29.26 47.19
C ILE A 188 -32.66 30.31 46.81
N ASN A 189 -31.81 30.64 47.78
CA ASN A 189 -30.80 31.69 47.70
C ASN A 189 -29.84 31.52 46.52
N LYS A 190 -29.51 32.64 45.86
CA LYS A 190 -28.55 32.77 44.75
C LYS A 190 -27.22 32.03 44.99
N ILE A 191 -26.76 31.95 46.25
CA ILE A 191 -25.51 31.27 46.64
C ILE A 191 -25.56 29.76 46.37
N SER A 192 -26.69 29.10 46.62
CA SER A 192 -26.81 27.66 46.35
C SER A 192 -26.88 27.33 44.85
N PHE A 193 -27.39 28.26 44.05
CA PHE A 193 -27.43 28.12 42.59
C PHE A 193 -26.02 28.21 41.99
N PHE A 194 -25.21 29.14 42.50
CA PHE A 194 -23.82 29.31 42.07
C PHE A 194 -22.96 28.10 42.43
N ILE A 195 -23.18 27.50 43.61
CA ILE A 195 -22.50 26.28 44.05
C ILE A 195 -22.85 25.07 43.15
N LEU A 196 -24.11 24.97 42.71
CA LEU A 196 -24.55 23.92 41.79
C LEU A 196 -23.89 24.02 40.40
N ILE A 197 -23.70 25.24 39.90
CA ILE A 197 -23.02 25.50 38.61
C ILE A 197 -21.51 25.18 38.72
N LEU A 198 -20.87 25.52 39.84
CA LEU A 198 -19.46 25.20 40.10
C LEU A 198 -19.21 23.68 40.18
N LEU A 199 -20.11 22.94 40.83
CA LEU A 199 -20.05 21.47 40.86
C LEU A 199 -20.16 20.85 39.46
N TYR A 200 -20.99 21.42 38.59
CA TYR A 200 -21.14 20.93 37.22
C TYR A 200 -19.88 21.16 36.37
N ILE A 201 -19.25 22.33 36.49
CA ILE A 201 -17.96 22.62 35.85
C ILE A 201 -16.87 21.66 36.34
N TYR A 202 -16.86 21.31 37.63
CA TYR A 202 -15.87 20.41 38.21
C TYR A 202 -16.02 18.97 37.70
N ILE A 203 -17.26 18.48 37.55
CA ILE A 203 -17.56 17.16 36.99
C ILE A 203 -17.16 17.08 35.51
N LEU A 204 -17.38 18.15 34.73
CA LEU A 204 -16.91 18.24 33.34
C LEU A 204 -15.38 18.20 33.24
N PHE A 205 -14.66 18.87 34.14
CA PHE A 205 -13.20 18.86 34.16
C PHE A 205 -12.63 17.47 34.46
N ILE A 206 -13.23 16.73 35.40
CA ILE A 206 -12.80 15.36 35.73
C ILE A 206 -12.99 14.41 34.52
N PHE A 207 -14.02 14.61 33.71
CA PHE A 207 -14.30 13.77 32.55
C PHE A 207 -13.43 14.06 31.33
N ILE A 208 -12.86 15.26 31.22
CA ILE A 208 -11.90 15.60 30.15
C ILE A 208 -10.51 15.00 30.43
N LEU A 209 -10.22 14.71 31.70
CA LEU A 209 -8.93 14.20 32.17
C LEU A 209 -8.83 12.66 32.15
N PHE A 210 -9.94 11.94 31.95
CA PHE A 210 -10.00 10.47 31.81
C PHE A 210 -10.31 10.06 30.38
#